data_AF-A0A532UY64-F1
#
_entry.id   AF-A0A532UY64-F1
#
_cell.length_a   1.000
_cell.length_b   1.000
_cell.length_c   1.000
_cell.angle_alpha   90.00
_cell.angle_beta   90.00
_cell.angle_gamma   90.00
#
_symmetry.space_group_name_H-M   'P 1'
#
loop_
_entity.id
_entity.type
_entity.pdbx_description
1 polymer ?
#
loop_
_entity_poly.entity_id
_entity_poly.type
_entity_poly.pdbx_seq_one_letter_code
_entity_poly.pdbx_strand_id
1 'polypeptide(L)'
;MTFGEIAALVASLVSIGIAVTAIWLSIKFYELSSKASKGIEKATKDIEHSVSKLEQIFNTLYSDTFAMMKDTVTEMRKHAWPSQLDSETSLDKKAVDEAIDRKISSIKKEVDGKVLTILKNQNLTESKIKRISTDLDSLLEKTLSTVRKVEYESKAEQLRIYILRELQKRPIPITAEKLVVLMDREGFRIKSILEELEEMKGEKLITWTGRDLKPSTKIKLL
;
A
#
# COMPACT_ATOMS: atom_id res chain seq x y z
N MET A 1 91.41 12.35 -21.27
CA MET A 1 89.97 12.27 -20.96
C MET A 1 89.65 10.85 -20.59
N THR A 2 89.22 10.62 -19.36
CA THR A 2 88.80 9.29 -18.92
C THR A 2 87.41 8.99 -19.50
N PHE A 3 87.11 7.73 -19.80
CA PHE A 3 85.81 7.32 -20.37
C PHE A 3 84.61 7.80 -19.52
N GLY A 4 84.79 7.89 -18.20
CA GLY A 4 83.79 8.41 -17.26
C GLY A 4 83.46 9.89 -17.45
N GLU A 5 84.41 10.74 -17.84
CA GLU A 5 84.18 12.17 -18.06
C GLU A 5 83.28 12.42 -19.29
N ILE A 6 83.50 11.66 -20.36
CA ILE A 6 82.69 11.76 -21.60
C ILE A 6 81.26 11.28 -21.32
N ALA A 7 81.09 10.18 -20.59
CA ALA A 7 79.78 9.68 -20.19
C ALA A 7 79.03 10.69 -19.29
N ALA A 8 79.72 11.32 -18.34
CA ALA A 8 79.14 12.35 -17.48
C ALA A 8 78.68 13.59 -18.27
N LEU A 9 79.43 14.00 -19.30
CA LEU A 9 79.07 15.14 -20.14
C LEU A 9 77.86 14.86 -21.05
N VAL A 10 77.77 13.65 -21.61
CA VAL A 10 76.58 13.22 -22.37
C VAL A 10 75.37 13.10 -21.46
N ALA A 11 75.54 12.55 -20.25
CA ALA A 11 74.45 12.44 -19.27
C ALA A 11 73.93 13.82 -18.84
N SER A 12 74.79 14.83 -18.67
CA SER A 12 74.35 16.18 -18.31
C SER A 12 73.55 16.85 -19.43
N LEU A 13 73.97 16.68 -20.69
CA LEU A 13 73.24 17.18 -21.86
C LEU A 13 71.86 16.54 -21.99
N VAL A 14 71.76 15.22 -21.78
CA VAL A 14 70.48 14.49 -21.80
C VAL A 14 69.58 14.95 -20.64
N SER A 15 70.14 15.15 -19.44
CA SER A 15 69.38 15.63 -18.28
C SER A 15 68.78 17.01 -18.49
N ILE A 16 69.51 17.93 -19.15
CA ILE A 16 69.01 19.26 -19.49
C ILE A 16 67.85 19.16 -20.48
N GLY A 17 67.99 18.32 -21.51
CA GLY A 17 66.93 18.07 -22.48
C GLY A 17 65.65 17.56 -21.81
N ILE A 18 65.79 16.54 -20.96
CA ILE A 18 64.67 15.95 -20.21
C ILE A 18 64.01 17.01 -19.31
N ALA A 19 64.80 17.83 -18.61
CA ALA A 19 64.28 18.89 -17.74
C ALA A 19 63.42 19.91 -18.49
N VAL A 20 63.85 20.35 -19.68
CA VAL A 20 63.08 21.29 -20.51
C VAL A 20 61.76 20.66 -20.98
N THR A 21 61.80 19.41 -21.45
CA THR A 21 60.56 18.70 -21.83
C THR A 21 59.62 18.48 -20.65
N ALA A 22 60.14 18.19 -19.45
CA ALA A 22 59.34 18.00 -18.26
C ALA A 22 58.62 19.29 -17.84
N ILE A 23 59.33 20.44 -17.89
CA ILE A 23 58.74 21.76 -17.61
C ILE A 23 57.62 22.05 -18.63
N TRP A 24 57.86 21.80 -19.91
CA TRP A 24 56.88 22.02 -20.96
C TRP A 24 55.62 21.14 -20.80
N LEU A 25 55.81 19.84 -20.52
CA LEU A 25 54.73 18.90 -20.25
C LEU A 25 53.92 19.30 -19.01
N SER A 26 54.57 19.76 -17.95
CA SER A 26 53.90 20.22 -16.72
C SER A 26 52.95 21.39 -17.01
N ILE A 27 53.40 22.38 -17.79
CA ILE A 27 52.55 23.52 -18.18
C ILE A 27 51.36 23.05 -19.02
N LYS A 28 51.59 22.18 -20.01
CA LYS A 28 50.51 21.64 -20.85
C LYS A 28 49.52 20.82 -20.04
N PHE A 29 50.00 20.02 -19.10
CA PHE A 29 49.15 19.22 -18.23
C PHE A 29 48.33 20.10 -17.28
N TYR A 30 48.91 21.18 -16.75
CA TYR A 30 48.19 22.17 -15.95
C TYR A 30 47.06 22.85 -16.74
N GLU A 31 47.32 23.28 -17.97
CA GLU A 31 46.32 23.89 -18.85
C GLU A 31 45.16 22.92 -19.13
N LEU A 32 45.48 21.67 -19.48
CA LEU A 32 44.50 20.62 -19.76
C LEU A 32 43.67 20.26 -18.51
N SER A 33 44.34 20.13 -17.36
CA SER A 33 43.71 19.82 -16.07
C SER A 33 42.79 20.94 -15.59
N SER A 34 43.20 22.20 -15.76
CA SER A 34 42.37 23.37 -15.44
C SER A 34 41.12 23.41 -16.32
N LYS A 35 41.25 23.12 -17.61
CA LYS A 35 40.12 23.07 -18.54
C LYS A 35 39.16 21.92 -18.23
N ALA A 36 39.70 20.73 -17.93
CA ALA A 36 38.89 19.57 -17.53
C ALA A 36 38.15 19.82 -16.21
N SER A 37 38.82 20.41 -15.21
CA SER A 37 38.21 20.74 -13.92
C SER A 37 37.08 21.75 -14.07
N LYS A 38 37.25 22.79 -14.89
CA LYS A 38 36.17 23.73 -15.23
C LYS A 38 35.00 23.06 -15.96
N GLY A 39 35.30 22.10 -16.84
CA GLY A 39 34.27 21.30 -17.53
C GLY A 39 33.46 20.43 -16.56
N ILE A 40 34.14 19.77 -15.62
CA ILE A 40 33.52 18.96 -14.56
C ILE A 40 32.67 19.86 -13.65
N GLU A 41 33.20 20.99 -13.20
CA GLU A 41 32.46 21.93 -12.34
C GLU A 41 31.17 22.42 -13.02
N LYS A 42 31.24 22.74 -14.31
CA LYS A 42 30.07 23.15 -15.09
C LYS A 42 29.06 22.01 -15.23
N ALA A 43 29.52 20.80 -15.55
CA ALA A 43 28.66 19.63 -15.66
C ALA A 43 27.96 19.31 -14.32
N THR A 44 28.68 19.43 -13.19
CA THR A 44 28.10 19.26 -11.85
C THR A 44 27.02 20.30 -11.57
N LYS A 45 27.25 21.57 -11.90
CA LYS A 45 26.25 22.64 -11.76
C LYS A 45 25.01 22.39 -12.63
N ASP A 46 25.20 21.94 -13.86
CA ASP A 46 24.09 21.60 -14.76
C ASP A 46 23.29 20.39 -14.24
N ILE A 47 23.96 19.38 -13.66
CA ILE A 47 23.33 18.23 -13.01
C ILE A 47 22.52 18.68 -11.79
N GLU A 48 23.09 19.50 -10.91
CA GLU A 48 22.41 20.02 -9.71
C GLU A 48 21.13 20.77 -10.08
N HIS A 49 21.20 21.65 -11.08
CA HIS A 49 20.03 22.37 -11.58
C HIS A 49 18.98 21.44 -12.22
N SER A 50 19.43 20.38 -12.90
CA SER A 50 18.53 19.37 -13.48
C SER A 50 17.83 18.54 -12.41
N VAL A 51 18.54 18.17 -11.34
CA VAL A 51 17.98 17.45 -10.18
C VAL A 51 16.98 18.33 -9.43
N SER A 52 17.31 19.59 -9.19
CA SER A 52 16.38 20.54 -8.55
C SER A 52 15.07 20.69 -9.33
N LYS A 53 15.14 20.75 -10.67
CA LYS A 53 13.94 20.75 -11.52
C LYS A 53 13.15 19.45 -11.42
N LEU A 54 13.83 18.31 -11.37
CA LEU A 54 13.19 17.00 -11.20
C LEU A 54 12.49 16.92 -9.85
N GLU A 55 13.09 17.40 -8.78
CA GLU A 55 12.47 17.48 -7.44
C GLU A 55 11.24 18.38 -7.44
N GLN A 56 11.29 19.52 -8.11
CA GLN A 56 10.14 20.41 -8.23
C GLN A 56 8.99 19.75 -8.99
N ILE A 57 9.27 19.14 -10.15
CA ILE A 57 8.28 18.41 -10.94
C ILE A 57 7.71 17.23 -10.14
N PHE A 58 8.55 16.51 -9.40
CA PHE A 58 8.13 15.40 -8.56
C PHE A 58 7.22 15.86 -7.43
N ASN A 59 7.57 16.94 -6.72
CA ASN A 59 6.75 17.50 -5.66
C ASN A 59 5.39 17.97 -6.18
N THR A 60 5.35 18.62 -7.34
CA THR A 60 4.10 19.04 -7.98
C THR A 60 3.27 17.84 -8.45
N LEU A 61 3.88 16.85 -9.11
CA LEU A 61 3.16 15.66 -9.54
C LEU A 61 2.65 14.85 -8.36
N TYR A 62 3.44 14.74 -7.29
CA TYR A 62 3.01 14.09 -6.06
C TYR A 62 1.83 14.86 -5.44
N SER A 63 1.93 16.18 -5.25
CA SER A 63 0.82 16.96 -4.67
C SER A 63 -0.45 16.84 -5.49
N ASP A 64 -0.35 16.99 -6.81
CA ASP A 64 -1.52 17.10 -7.67
C ASP A 64 -2.15 15.73 -7.93
N THR A 65 -1.33 14.70 -8.15
CA THR A 65 -1.85 13.34 -8.38
C THR A 65 -2.35 12.73 -7.09
N PHE A 66 -1.68 12.93 -5.95
CA PHE A 66 -2.23 12.44 -4.67
C PHE A 66 -3.47 13.21 -4.23
N ALA A 67 -3.57 14.53 -4.50
CA ALA A 67 -4.80 15.27 -4.27
C ALA A 67 -5.93 14.72 -5.14
N MET A 68 -5.71 14.58 -6.45
CA MET A 68 -6.72 14.09 -7.38
C MET A 68 -7.13 12.63 -7.10
N MET A 69 -6.18 11.75 -6.75
CA MET A 69 -6.46 10.38 -6.32
C MET A 69 -7.22 10.36 -5.00
N LYS A 70 -6.83 11.17 -4.02
CA LYS A 70 -7.52 11.28 -2.73
C LYS A 70 -8.95 11.77 -2.92
N ASP A 71 -9.17 12.76 -3.78
CA ASP A 71 -10.49 13.30 -4.06
C ASP A 71 -11.35 12.25 -4.77
N THR A 72 -10.80 11.54 -5.76
CA THR A 72 -11.49 10.42 -6.43
C THR A 72 -11.86 9.32 -5.44
N VAL A 73 -10.94 8.89 -4.58
CA VAL A 73 -11.20 7.86 -3.56
C VAL A 73 -12.20 8.38 -2.52
N THR A 74 -12.16 9.67 -2.17
CA THR A 74 -13.10 10.27 -1.22
C THR A 74 -14.51 10.36 -1.82
N GLU A 75 -14.64 10.75 -3.09
CA GLU A 75 -15.90 10.73 -3.81
C GLU A 75 -16.45 9.32 -3.99
N MET A 76 -15.60 8.37 -4.41
CA MET A 76 -15.98 6.96 -4.49
C MET A 76 -16.40 6.42 -3.11
N ARG A 77 -15.70 6.77 -2.04
CA ARG A 77 -16.07 6.40 -0.67
C ARG A 77 -17.40 7.01 -0.25
N LYS A 78 -17.63 8.30 -0.53
CA LYS A 78 -18.88 9.00 -0.23
C LYS A 78 -20.05 8.45 -1.03
N HIS A 79 -19.82 8.02 -2.26
CA HIS A 79 -20.84 7.43 -3.13
C HIS A 79 -21.12 5.97 -2.81
N ALA A 80 -20.09 5.19 -2.48
CA ALA A 80 -20.21 3.81 -2.03
C ALA A 80 -20.81 3.72 -0.62
N TRP A 81 -20.54 4.71 0.22
CA TRP A 81 -20.99 4.82 1.60
C TRP A 81 -21.52 6.23 1.87
N PRO A 82 -22.73 6.57 1.37
CA PRO A 82 -23.37 7.81 1.78
C PRO A 82 -23.48 7.76 3.29
N SER A 83 -22.74 8.63 3.97
CA SER A 83 -22.75 8.74 5.42
C SER A 83 -24.21 8.84 5.87
N GLN A 84 -24.68 7.80 6.54
CA GLN A 84 -25.98 7.70 7.16
C GLN A 84 -26.10 8.79 8.23
N LEU A 85 -26.40 10.01 7.82
CA LEU A 85 -26.80 11.09 8.71
C LEU A 85 -28.13 11.72 8.31
N ASP A 86 -28.68 11.36 7.16
CA ASP A 86 -30.06 11.68 6.79
C ASP A 86 -30.74 10.40 6.31
N SER A 87 -31.45 9.72 7.21
CA SER A 87 -32.65 8.89 6.98
C SER A 87 -32.77 7.86 8.10
N GLU A 88 -33.56 8.19 9.12
CA GLU A 88 -34.30 7.17 9.87
C GLU A 88 -35.10 6.32 8.88
N THR A 89 -34.67 5.10 8.59
CA THR A 89 -35.63 4.01 8.33
C THR A 89 -34.95 2.67 8.60
N SER A 90 -35.40 2.02 9.66
CA SER A 90 -35.26 0.58 9.86
C SER A 90 -35.85 -0.14 8.64
N LEU A 91 -35.02 -0.51 7.68
CA LEU A 91 -35.42 -1.37 6.56
C LEU A 91 -34.55 -2.63 6.56
N ASP A 92 -35.29 -3.75 6.56
CA ASP A 92 -34.89 -5.14 6.57
C ASP A 92 -33.46 -5.48 6.09
N LYS A 93 -32.67 -6.06 7.00
CA LYS A 93 -31.29 -6.53 6.74
C LYS A 93 -31.19 -7.62 5.65
N LYS A 94 -32.28 -8.27 5.27
CA LYS A 94 -32.33 -9.17 4.09
C LYS A 94 -32.27 -8.41 2.76
N ALA A 95 -32.84 -7.20 2.70
CA ALA A 95 -32.79 -6.38 1.51
C ALA A 95 -31.38 -5.86 1.23
N VAL A 96 -30.55 -5.69 2.27
CA VAL A 96 -29.15 -5.24 2.13
C VAL A 96 -28.27 -6.37 1.57
N ASP A 97 -28.37 -7.59 2.09
CA ASP A 97 -27.64 -8.75 1.56
C ASP A 97 -28.07 -9.05 0.10
N GLU A 98 -29.37 -8.98 -0.20
CA GLU A 98 -29.87 -9.09 -1.59
C GLU A 98 -29.42 -7.92 -2.48
N ALA A 99 -29.36 -6.69 -1.97
CA ALA A 99 -28.89 -5.53 -2.74
C ALA A 99 -27.40 -5.62 -3.05
N ILE A 100 -26.61 -6.18 -2.12
CA ILE A 100 -25.19 -6.47 -2.33
C ILE A 100 -25.04 -7.56 -3.39
N ASP A 101 -25.76 -8.67 -3.29
CA ASP A 101 -25.72 -9.74 -4.30
C ASP A 101 -26.19 -9.25 -5.68
N ARG A 102 -27.22 -8.39 -5.73
CA ARG A 102 -27.65 -7.74 -6.98
C ARG A 102 -26.57 -6.83 -7.55
N LYS A 103 -25.91 -6.00 -6.73
CA LYS A 103 -24.79 -5.14 -7.17
C LYS A 103 -23.59 -5.96 -7.63
N ILE A 104 -23.25 -7.05 -6.93
CA ILE A 104 -22.18 -7.97 -7.35
C ILE A 104 -22.53 -8.61 -8.70
N SER A 105 -23.77 -9.06 -8.88
CA SER A 105 -24.22 -9.63 -10.15
C SER A 105 -24.26 -8.60 -11.29
N SER A 106 -24.54 -7.33 -10.99
CA SER A 106 -24.53 -6.26 -11.99
C SER A 106 -23.09 -5.90 -12.38
N ILE A 107 -22.17 -5.83 -11.41
CA ILE A 107 -20.75 -5.61 -11.66
C ILE A 107 -20.18 -6.77 -12.49
N LYS A 108 -20.51 -8.02 -12.15
CA LYS A 108 -20.12 -9.19 -12.93
C LYS A 108 -20.57 -9.07 -14.39
N LYS A 109 -21.86 -8.76 -14.62
CA LYS A 109 -22.39 -8.54 -15.97
C LYS A 109 -21.74 -7.37 -16.71
N GLU A 110 -21.44 -6.27 -16.02
CA GLU A 110 -20.84 -5.09 -16.63
C GLU A 110 -19.38 -5.32 -17.00
N VAL A 111 -18.64 -6.02 -16.13
CA VAL A 111 -17.25 -6.44 -16.38
C VAL A 111 -17.20 -7.44 -17.53
N ASP A 112 -18.05 -8.47 -17.53
CA ASP A 112 -18.14 -9.44 -18.63
C ASP A 112 -18.48 -8.74 -19.95
N GLY A 113 -19.44 -7.81 -19.93
CA GLY A 113 -19.83 -7.03 -21.10
C GLY A 113 -18.69 -6.17 -21.66
N LYS A 114 -17.97 -5.44 -20.81
CA LYS A 114 -16.83 -4.59 -21.22
C LYS A 114 -15.64 -5.42 -21.68
N VAL A 115 -15.34 -6.53 -21.00
CA VAL A 115 -14.26 -7.45 -21.38
C VAL A 115 -14.56 -8.11 -22.73
N LEU A 116 -15.78 -8.62 -22.95
CA LEU A 116 -16.17 -9.18 -24.25
C LEU A 116 -16.12 -8.14 -25.37
N THR A 117 -16.44 -6.88 -25.09
CA THR A 117 -16.38 -5.79 -26.08
C THR A 117 -14.93 -5.45 -26.45
N ILE A 118 -14.03 -5.36 -25.46
CA ILE A 118 -12.59 -5.12 -25.70
C ILE A 118 -11.96 -6.29 -26.44
N LEU A 119 -12.30 -7.53 -26.07
CA LEU A 119 -11.75 -8.74 -26.70
C LEU A 119 -12.25 -8.92 -28.14
N LYS A 120 -13.51 -8.59 -28.45
CA LYS A 120 -14.04 -8.57 -29.82
C LYS A 120 -13.35 -7.52 -30.69
N ASN A 121 -13.06 -6.34 -30.13
CA ASN A 121 -12.35 -5.27 -30.83
C ASN A 121 -10.87 -5.60 -31.13
N GLN A 122 -10.30 -6.63 -30.50
CA GLN A 122 -8.91 -7.08 -30.70
C GLN A 122 -8.75 -8.27 -31.65
N ASN A 123 -9.81 -8.67 -32.36
CA ASN A 123 -9.77 -9.75 -33.38
C ASN A 123 -9.24 -11.09 -32.83
N LEU A 124 -9.51 -11.38 -31.54
CA LEU A 124 -9.10 -12.61 -30.89
C LEU A 124 -10.03 -13.78 -31.28
N THR A 125 -9.45 -14.97 -31.49
CA THR A 125 -10.20 -16.20 -31.77
C THR A 125 -11.13 -16.56 -30.60
N GLU A 126 -12.36 -17.02 -30.87
CA GLU A 126 -13.36 -17.37 -29.83
C GLU A 126 -12.83 -18.28 -28.72
N SER A 127 -11.89 -19.18 -29.05
CA SER A 127 -11.24 -20.07 -28.08
C SER A 127 -10.37 -19.33 -27.06
N LYS A 128 -9.69 -18.24 -27.47
CA LYS A 128 -8.90 -17.38 -26.57
C LYS A 128 -9.80 -16.51 -25.69
N ILE A 129 -10.90 -16.00 -26.25
CA ILE A 129 -11.91 -15.24 -25.51
C ILE A 129 -12.52 -16.09 -24.40
N LYS A 130 -12.87 -17.34 -24.71
CA LYS A 130 -13.45 -18.27 -23.73
C LYS A 130 -12.49 -18.60 -22.59
N ARG A 131 -11.19 -18.77 -22.88
CA ARG A 131 -10.15 -18.95 -21.84
C ARG A 131 -10.04 -17.72 -20.94
N ILE A 132 -9.92 -16.53 -21.52
CA ILE A 132 -9.81 -15.28 -20.76
C ILE A 132 -11.04 -15.06 -19.86
N SER A 133 -12.25 -15.33 -20.37
CA SER A 133 -13.48 -15.26 -19.57
C SER A 133 -13.46 -16.22 -18.38
N THR A 134 -13.00 -17.45 -18.60
CA THR A 134 -12.92 -18.48 -17.54
C THR A 134 -11.89 -18.11 -16.48
N ASP A 135 -10.73 -17.59 -16.89
CA ASP A 135 -9.68 -17.15 -15.98
C ASP A 135 -10.15 -15.93 -15.17
N LEU A 136 -10.83 -14.98 -15.82
CA LEU A 136 -11.39 -13.79 -15.17
C LEU A 136 -12.48 -14.15 -14.17
N ASP A 137 -13.38 -15.07 -14.51
CA ASP A 137 -14.38 -15.63 -13.60
C ASP A 137 -13.72 -16.25 -12.37
N SER A 138 -12.66 -17.05 -12.55
CA SER A 138 -11.95 -17.68 -11.43
C SER A 138 -11.24 -16.67 -10.53
N LEU A 139 -10.68 -15.60 -11.11
CA LEU A 139 -10.01 -14.53 -10.37
C LEU A 139 -11.02 -13.64 -9.64
N LEU A 140 -12.18 -13.36 -10.24
CA LEU A 140 -13.29 -12.65 -9.60
C LEU A 140 -13.84 -13.45 -8.43
N GLU A 141 -14.09 -14.75 -8.61
CA GLU A 141 -14.57 -15.63 -7.56
C GLU A 141 -13.57 -15.69 -6.39
N LYS A 142 -12.28 -15.85 -6.69
CA LYS A 142 -11.21 -15.86 -5.69
C LYS A 142 -11.10 -14.52 -4.95
N THR A 143 -11.18 -13.41 -5.67
CA THR A 143 -11.12 -12.06 -5.08
C THR A 143 -12.35 -11.78 -4.23
N LEU A 144 -13.55 -12.14 -4.69
CA LEU A 144 -14.80 -12.00 -3.94
C LEU A 144 -14.80 -12.86 -2.67
N SER A 145 -14.29 -14.10 -2.75
CA SER A 145 -14.15 -14.96 -1.57
C SER A 145 -13.16 -14.38 -0.54
N THR A 146 -12.09 -13.75 -1.02
CA THR A 146 -11.08 -13.09 -0.19
C THR A 146 -11.65 -11.82 0.45
N VAL A 147 -12.38 -11.00 -0.31
CA VAL A 147 -13.08 -9.82 0.21
C VAL A 147 -14.10 -10.22 1.28
N ARG A 148 -14.90 -11.27 1.03
CA ARG A 148 -15.86 -11.78 2.03
C ARG A 148 -15.16 -12.29 3.29
N LYS A 149 -14.02 -12.99 3.15
CA LYS A 149 -13.21 -13.45 4.29
C LYS A 149 -12.62 -12.29 5.08
N VAL A 150 -12.05 -11.30 4.40
CA VAL A 150 -11.48 -10.09 5.03
C VAL A 150 -12.56 -9.24 5.68
N GLU A 151 -13.76 -9.15 5.10
CA GLU A 151 -14.90 -8.48 5.75
C GLU A 151 -15.35 -9.22 7.01
N TYR A 152 -15.39 -10.56 6.96
CA TYR A 152 -15.73 -11.37 8.11
C TYR A 152 -14.69 -11.21 9.23
N GLU A 153 -13.40 -11.33 8.91
CA GLU A 153 -12.29 -11.10 9.83
C GLU A 153 -12.27 -9.66 10.37
N SER A 154 -12.54 -8.66 9.53
CA SER A 154 -12.61 -7.26 9.97
C SER A 154 -13.78 -6.99 10.90
N LYS A 155 -14.93 -7.64 10.69
CA LYS A 155 -16.10 -7.52 11.57
C LYS A 155 -15.87 -8.24 12.90
N ALA A 156 -15.23 -9.40 12.88
CA ALA A 156 -14.83 -10.13 14.08
C ALA A 156 -13.82 -9.33 14.90
N GLU A 157 -12.78 -8.78 14.26
CA GLU A 157 -11.78 -7.94 14.91
C GLU A 157 -12.39 -6.65 15.49
N GLN A 158 -13.31 -6.00 14.76
CA GLN A 158 -14.05 -4.84 15.28
C GLN A 158 -14.89 -5.20 16.51
N LEU A 159 -15.59 -6.34 16.46
CA LEU A 159 -16.39 -6.84 17.57
C LEU A 159 -15.51 -7.14 18.79
N ARG A 160 -14.37 -7.81 18.60
CA ARG A 160 -13.37 -8.09 19.62
C ARG A 160 -12.85 -6.81 20.28
N ILE A 161 -12.44 -5.82 19.49
CA ILE A 161 -11.97 -4.52 19.99
C ILE A 161 -13.07 -3.83 20.79
N TYR A 162 -14.31 -3.89 20.32
CA TYR A 162 -15.44 -3.26 20.99
C TYR A 162 -15.77 -3.94 22.32
N ILE A 163 -15.80 -5.29 22.35
CA ILE A 163 -15.98 -6.07 23.58
C ILE A 163 -14.89 -5.76 24.60
N LEU A 164 -13.62 -5.77 24.19
CA LEU A 164 -12.49 -5.46 25.08
C LEU A 164 -12.58 -4.03 25.62
N ARG A 165 -12.93 -3.06 24.78
CA ARG A 165 -13.11 -1.65 25.19
C ARG A 165 -14.23 -1.50 26.22
N GLU A 166 -15.36 -2.19 26.03
CA GLU A 166 -16.47 -2.13 27.00
C GLU A 166 -16.17 -2.85 28.31
N LEU A 167 -15.39 -3.94 28.26
CA LEU A 167 -14.91 -4.63 29.46
C LEU A 167 -13.84 -3.82 30.20
N GLN A 168 -12.95 -3.10 29.51
CA GLN A 168 -11.94 -2.24 30.14
C GLN A 168 -12.53 -1.02 30.84
N LYS A 169 -13.60 -0.43 30.28
CA LYS A 169 -14.30 0.72 30.90
C LYS A 169 -14.98 0.37 32.24
N ARG A 170 -15.16 -0.92 32.55
CA ARG A 170 -15.92 -1.37 33.72
C ARG A 170 -15.08 -2.32 34.59
N PRO A 171 -14.68 -1.89 35.80
CA PRO A 171 -13.93 -2.76 36.72
C PRO A 171 -14.77 -3.92 37.31
N ILE A 172 -16.08 -3.94 37.03
CA ILE A 172 -17.05 -4.90 37.57
C ILE A 172 -17.47 -5.87 36.46
N PRO A 173 -17.59 -7.19 36.73
CA PRO A 173 -18.05 -8.18 35.76
C PRO A 173 -19.43 -7.82 35.18
N ILE A 174 -19.54 -7.84 33.86
CA ILE A 174 -20.80 -7.57 33.14
C ILE A 174 -21.56 -8.87 32.86
N THR A 175 -22.88 -8.83 32.93
CA THR A 175 -23.72 -9.97 32.57
C THR A 175 -23.73 -10.17 31.05
N ALA A 176 -23.66 -11.40 30.56
CA ALA A 176 -23.67 -11.74 29.14
C ALA A 176 -24.88 -11.13 28.41
N GLU A 177 -26.05 -11.12 29.03
CA GLU A 177 -27.25 -10.45 28.52
C GLU A 177 -27.01 -8.94 28.27
N LYS A 178 -26.41 -8.24 29.24
CA LYS A 178 -26.12 -6.81 29.11
C LYS A 178 -25.08 -6.54 28.03
N LEU A 179 -24.09 -7.42 27.89
CA LEU A 179 -23.08 -7.31 26.84
C LEU A 179 -23.70 -7.52 25.46
N VAL A 180 -24.54 -8.54 25.30
CA VAL A 180 -25.27 -8.82 24.05
C VAL A 180 -26.19 -7.66 23.68
N VAL A 181 -26.91 -7.06 24.64
CA VAL A 181 -27.77 -5.88 24.39
C VAL A 181 -26.95 -4.66 23.97
N LEU A 182 -25.75 -4.47 24.52
CA LEU A 182 -24.86 -3.38 24.11
C LEU A 182 -24.31 -3.61 22.70
N MET A 183 -23.93 -4.84 22.35
CA MET A 183 -23.41 -5.18 21.03
C MET A 183 -24.51 -5.19 19.95
N ASP A 184 -25.74 -5.56 20.31
CA ASP A 184 -26.90 -5.53 19.41
C ASP A 184 -27.28 -4.08 19.03
N ARG A 185 -27.16 -3.13 19.97
CA ARG A 185 -27.31 -1.68 19.70
C ARG A 185 -26.29 -1.14 18.71
N GLU A 186 -25.10 -1.73 18.66
CA GLU A 186 -24.04 -1.41 17.71
C GLU A 186 -24.17 -2.20 16.39
N GLY A 187 -25.21 -3.02 16.26
CA GLY A 187 -25.58 -3.70 15.02
C GLY A 187 -24.96 -5.08 14.80
N PHE A 188 -24.25 -5.63 15.79
CA PHE A 188 -23.63 -6.95 15.70
C PHE A 188 -24.66 -8.10 15.87
N ARG A 189 -24.47 -9.21 15.14
CA ARG A 189 -25.36 -10.38 15.23
C ARG A 189 -25.09 -11.15 16.53
N ILE A 190 -26.15 -11.54 17.24
CA ILE A 190 -26.07 -12.34 18.49
C ILE A 190 -25.18 -13.58 18.31
N LYS A 191 -25.34 -14.32 17.20
CA LYS A 191 -24.54 -15.52 16.93
C LYS A 191 -23.03 -15.21 16.85
N SER A 192 -22.65 -14.12 16.18
CA SER A 192 -21.26 -13.69 16.05
C SER A 192 -20.68 -13.19 17.38
N ILE A 193 -21.51 -12.57 18.22
CA ILE A 193 -21.13 -12.18 19.58
C ILE A 193 -20.84 -13.41 20.43
N LEU A 194 -21.66 -14.45 20.34
CA LEU A 194 -21.46 -15.70 21.09
C LEU A 194 -20.21 -16.45 20.62
N GLU A 195 -20.02 -16.57 19.30
CA GLU A 195 -18.83 -17.20 18.68
C GLU A 195 -17.55 -16.47 19.10
N GLU A 196 -17.52 -15.14 18.99
CA GLU A 196 -16.34 -14.34 19.37
C GLU A 196 -16.07 -14.42 20.89
N LEU A 197 -17.10 -14.46 21.74
CA LEU A 197 -16.90 -14.65 23.18
C LEU A 197 -16.28 -16.02 23.49
N GLU A 198 -16.69 -17.09 22.80
CA GLU A 198 -16.07 -18.41 22.93
C GLU A 198 -14.62 -18.42 22.47
N GLU A 199 -14.30 -17.78 21.35
CA GLU A 199 -12.93 -17.63 20.85
C GLU A 199 -12.07 -16.82 21.83
N MET A 200 -12.56 -15.67 22.32
CA MET A 200 -11.86 -14.82 23.28
C MET A 200 -11.60 -15.53 24.63
N LYS A 201 -12.48 -16.45 25.04
CA LYS A 201 -12.22 -17.33 26.21
C LYS A 201 -11.14 -18.36 25.92
N GLY A 202 -11.16 -18.97 24.72
CA GLY A 202 -10.10 -19.88 24.26
C GLY A 202 -8.73 -19.20 24.24
N GLU A 203 -8.69 -17.92 23.87
CA GLU A 203 -7.49 -17.07 23.85
C GLU A 203 -7.09 -16.50 25.22
N LYS A 204 -7.84 -16.80 26.29
CA LYS A 204 -7.61 -16.31 27.67
C LYS A 204 -7.68 -14.78 27.83
N LEU A 205 -8.40 -14.09 26.94
CA LEU A 205 -8.62 -12.64 27.04
C LEU A 205 -9.74 -12.29 28.03
N ILE A 206 -10.71 -13.20 28.17
CA ILE A 206 -11.86 -13.05 29.06
C ILE A 206 -12.09 -14.33 29.86
N THR A 207 -12.66 -14.17 31.05
CA THR A 207 -13.10 -15.27 31.90
C THR A 207 -14.57 -15.09 32.27
N TRP A 208 -15.30 -16.20 32.34
CA TRP A 208 -16.66 -16.19 32.87
C TRP A 208 -16.95 -17.38 33.76
N THR A 209 -17.87 -17.18 34.70
CA THR A 209 -18.23 -18.19 35.68
C THR A 209 -19.28 -19.15 35.11
N GLY A 210 -18.84 -20.33 34.65
CA GLY A 210 -19.73 -21.40 34.18
C GLY A 210 -19.16 -22.20 32.99
N ARG A 211 -19.71 -23.40 32.79
CA ARG A 211 -19.38 -24.28 31.65
C ARG A 211 -19.99 -23.75 30.34
N ASP A 212 -21.24 -23.28 30.41
CA ASP A 212 -22.00 -22.77 29.26
C ASP A 212 -22.28 -21.25 29.41
N LEU A 213 -22.37 -20.54 28.29
CA LEU A 213 -22.75 -19.14 28.27
C LEU A 213 -24.28 -19.02 28.47
N LYS A 214 -24.70 -18.55 29.65
CA LYS A 214 -26.10 -18.23 29.96
C LYS A 214 -26.28 -16.71 30.00
N PRO A 215 -27.49 -16.18 29.76
CA PRO A 215 -27.74 -14.74 29.84
C PRO A 215 -27.29 -14.13 31.17
N SER A 216 -27.38 -14.87 32.28
CA SER A 216 -26.97 -14.45 33.63
C SER A 216 -25.47 -14.58 33.93
N THR A 217 -24.68 -15.15 33.02
CA THR A 217 -23.26 -15.41 33.21
C THR A 217 -22.48 -14.09 33.30
N LYS A 218 -21.60 -13.96 34.29
CA LYS A 218 -20.75 -12.78 34.48
C LYS A 218 -19.44 -12.96 33.70
N ILE A 219 -19.14 -12.01 32.83
CA ILE A 219 -17.93 -11.94 31.99
C ILE A 219 -17.01 -10.87 32.58
N LYS A 220 -15.73 -11.21 32.74
CA LYS A 220 -14.68 -10.31 33.22
C LYS A 220 -13.46 -10.41 32.31
N LEU A 221 -12.76 -9.29 32.15
CA LEU A 221 -11.41 -9.28 31.59
C LEU A 221 -10.45 -10.03 32.54
N LEU A 222 -9.53 -10.81 31.96
CA LEU A 222 -8.46 -11.50 32.69
C LEU A 222 -7.32 -10.53 33.04
#